data_AF-U6D716-F1
#
_entry.id   AF-U6D716-F1
#
_cell.length_a   1.000
_cell.length_b   1.000
_cell.length_c   1.000
_cell.angle_alpha   90.00
_cell.angle_beta   90.00
_cell.angle_gamma   90.00
#
_symmetry.space_group_name_H-M   'P 1'
#
loop_
_entity.id
_entity.type
_entity.pdbx_description
1 polymer ?
#
loop_
_entity_poly.entity_id
_entity_poly.type
_entity_poly.pdbx_seq_one_letter_code
_entity_poly.pdbx_strand_id
1 'polypeptide(L)'
;IASKISKLVTRKTLLTLLRTIGANYSLPLTQEAPSEQSSTTTHHSFSLERSQPPPISLNNLELQDIVHISRSRKPAFILSSMRDEKRTHDHLLCLDGGGVKGLVIIQLLIAIEKASGVATKDLFDWVAGTSTGGILALAILHSKSMAYMRGVYFRMKDEVFRGSRPYESGPLEEFLKREFGEHTKMTDVKKPKVMLTGTLSDRQPAELHLFRNYDAPESVREPRFSQNINLKPPTQPS
;
A
#
# COMPACT_ATOMS: atom_id res chain seq x y z
N ILE A 1 -16.51 22.02 -14.26
CA ILE A 1 -15.40 22.80 -13.66
C ILE A 1 -14.87 22.12 -12.37
N ALA A 2 -15.74 21.63 -11.47
CA ALA A 2 -15.35 20.90 -10.25
C ALA A 2 -14.44 19.65 -10.46
N SER A 3 -14.64 18.87 -11.53
CA SER A 3 -13.83 17.67 -11.84
C SER A 3 -12.38 17.98 -12.28
N LYS A 4 -12.13 19.17 -12.87
CA LYS A 4 -10.77 19.59 -13.24
C LYS A 4 -10.00 20.12 -12.03
N ILE A 5 -10.71 20.77 -11.09
CA ILE A 5 -10.13 21.33 -9.87
C ILE A 5 -9.74 20.21 -8.89
N SER A 6 -10.60 19.19 -8.72
CA SER A 6 -10.25 18.05 -7.84
C SER A 6 -9.03 17.28 -8.37
N LYS A 7 -8.95 16.99 -9.68
CA LYS A 7 -7.80 16.33 -10.32
C LYS A 7 -6.49 17.12 -10.14
N LEU A 8 -6.55 18.45 -10.18
CA LEU A 8 -5.36 19.30 -10.03
C LEU A 8 -4.85 19.33 -8.58
N VAL A 9 -5.77 19.35 -7.61
CA VAL A 9 -5.46 19.29 -6.18
C VAL A 9 -4.86 17.93 -5.82
N THR A 10 -5.47 16.82 -6.27
CA THR A 10 -4.93 15.47 -6.02
C THR A 10 -3.54 15.28 -6.65
N ARG A 11 -3.31 15.83 -7.85
CA ARG A 11 -1.99 15.80 -8.50
C ARG A 11 -0.94 16.60 -7.72
N LYS A 12 -1.27 17.80 -7.25
CA LYS A 12 -0.34 18.61 -6.45
C LYS A 12 0.00 17.91 -5.14
N THR A 13 -0.98 17.36 -4.42
CA THR A 13 -0.75 16.62 -3.18
C THR A 13 0.13 15.38 -3.41
N LEU A 14 -0.15 14.62 -4.47
CA LEU A 14 0.65 13.45 -4.84
C LEU A 14 2.09 13.85 -5.22
N LEU A 15 2.28 14.91 -6.00
CA LEU A 15 3.60 15.40 -6.39
C LEU A 15 4.40 15.93 -5.20
N THR A 16 3.75 16.62 -4.27
CA THR A 16 4.38 17.08 -3.02
C THR A 16 4.80 15.88 -2.18
N LEU A 17 3.95 14.85 -2.04
CA LEU A 17 4.29 13.63 -1.32
C LEU A 17 5.48 12.89 -1.98
N LEU A 18 5.47 12.77 -3.31
CA LEU A 18 6.56 12.16 -4.08
C LEU A 18 7.89 12.93 -3.91
N ARG A 19 7.83 14.27 -3.88
CA ARG A 19 9.02 15.12 -3.66
C ARG A 19 9.56 14.97 -2.23
N THR A 20 8.69 14.82 -1.23
CA THR A 20 9.09 14.61 0.17
C THR A 20 9.76 13.25 0.41
N ILE A 21 9.42 12.22 -0.38
CA ILE A 21 10.03 10.88 -0.26
C ILE A 21 11.30 10.72 -1.11
N GLY A 22 11.81 11.81 -1.70
CA GLY A 22 13.06 11.83 -2.46
C GLY A 22 12.94 11.35 -3.91
N ALA A 23 11.72 11.31 -4.49
CA ALA A 23 11.56 11.06 -5.92
C ALA A 23 11.93 12.34 -6.69
N ASN A 24 13.24 12.50 -6.97
CA ASN A 24 13.72 13.61 -7.78
C ASN A 24 13.33 13.35 -9.24
N TYR A 25 12.53 14.26 -9.80
CA TYR A 25 12.30 14.35 -11.25
C TYR A 25 13.64 14.72 -11.91
N SER A 26 14.23 13.80 -12.68
CA SER A 26 15.31 14.13 -13.61
C SER A 26 14.70 14.59 -14.93
N LEU A 27 14.55 15.91 -15.10
CA LEU A 27 14.58 16.49 -16.44
C LEU A 27 16.06 16.60 -16.85
N PRO A 28 16.46 16.28 -18.09
CA PRO A 28 17.82 16.49 -18.52
C PRO A 28 18.06 17.99 -18.66
N LEU A 29 18.82 18.57 -17.72
CA LEU A 29 19.37 19.91 -17.87
C LEU A 29 20.83 19.79 -18.31
N THR A 30 21.09 20.45 -19.43
CA THR A 30 22.35 20.63 -20.14
C THR A 30 23.47 21.09 -19.21
N GLN A 31 24.66 20.55 -19.45
CA GLN A 31 25.92 20.85 -18.76
C GLN A 31 26.28 22.35 -18.79
N GLU A 32 26.82 22.86 -17.67
CA GLU A 32 28.08 23.61 -17.64
C GLU A 32 28.69 23.64 -16.22
N ALA A 33 30.00 23.88 -16.15
CA ALA A 33 31.00 23.31 -15.24
C ALA A 33 31.24 24.07 -13.90
N PRO A 34 32.07 23.54 -12.96
CA PRO A 34 32.19 24.03 -11.58
C PRO A 34 33.31 25.06 -11.36
N SER A 35 33.16 25.92 -10.36
CA SER A 35 34.29 26.63 -9.74
C SER A 35 34.41 26.32 -8.26
N GLU A 36 35.64 26.00 -7.86
CA GLU A 36 36.11 25.78 -6.50
C GLU A 36 36.00 27.05 -5.65
N GLN A 37 35.82 26.88 -4.33
CA GLN A 37 36.69 27.50 -3.33
C GLN A 37 36.46 26.90 -1.93
N SER A 38 37.60 26.61 -1.29
CA SER A 38 37.79 26.09 0.08
C SER A 38 37.89 27.24 1.08
N SER A 39 37.41 27.05 2.32
CA SER A 39 38.14 27.46 3.54
C SER A 39 37.45 27.11 4.88
N THR A 40 38.16 26.28 5.67
CA THR A 40 38.48 26.37 7.13
C THR A 40 37.41 26.44 8.24
N THR A 41 37.34 25.33 8.99
CA THR A 41 37.34 25.14 10.48
C THR A 41 36.98 26.28 11.44
N THR A 42 36.08 25.97 12.41
CA THR A 42 36.28 26.24 13.85
C THR A 42 35.34 25.39 14.72
N HIS A 43 35.89 24.84 15.81
CA HIS A 43 35.21 24.07 16.86
C HIS A 43 34.40 24.98 17.81
N HIS A 44 33.23 24.53 18.29
CA HIS A 44 32.73 24.88 19.62
C HIS A 44 31.87 23.73 20.20
N SER A 45 32.11 23.41 21.47
CA SER A 45 31.47 22.36 22.28
C SER A 45 30.55 22.99 23.34
N PHE A 46 29.68 22.15 23.95
CA PHE A 46 28.71 22.40 25.05
C PHE A 46 27.37 23.05 24.60
N SER A 47 26.18 22.68 25.11
CA SER A 47 25.78 22.07 26.38
C SER A 47 24.41 21.35 26.24
N LEU A 48 24.13 20.40 27.15
CA LEU A 48 22.90 19.63 27.26
C LEU A 48 21.92 20.39 28.19
N GLU A 49 20.80 20.90 27.67
CA GLU A 49 19.71 21.40 28.52
C GLU A 49 18.35 20.96 27.96
N ARG A 50 17.62 20.19 28.77
CA ARG A 50 16.33 19.58 28.44
C ARG A 50 15.22 20.55 28.83
N SER A 51 14.63 21.25 27.87
CA SER A 51 13.39 22.02 28.06
C SER A 51 12.17 21.25 27.54
N GLN A 52 11.18 20.99 28.40
CA GLN A 52 9.87 20.46 27.99
C GLN A 52 9.06 21.53 27.22
N PRO A 53 8.35 21.19 26.13
CA PRO A 53 7.52 22.15 25.39
C PRO A 53 6.12 22.31 26.02
N PRO A 54 5.48 23.49 25.83
CA PRO A 54 4.19 23.83 26.44
C PRO A 54 3.02 23.10 25.78
N PRO A 55 1.82 23.04 26.40
CA PRO A 55 0.65 22.44 25.80
C PRO A 55 0.06 23.36 24.71
N ILE A 56 -0.18 22.82 23.51
CA ILE A 56 -0.65 23.57 22.34
C ILE A 56 -2.12 23.19 22.03
N SER A 57 -2.95 24.22 21.85
CA SER A 57 -4.38 24.12 21.50
C SER A 57 -4.60 23.62 20.06
N LEU A 58 -5.54 22.69 19.88
CA LEU A 58 -5.76 21.91 18.65
C LEU A 58 -6.46 22.66 17.49
N ASN A 59 -6.79 23.95 17.65
CA ASN A 59 -7.71 24.61 16.72
C ASN A 59 -7.03 25.23 15.48
N ASN A 60 -5.70 25.36 15.42
CA ASN A 60 -4.98 26.02 14.31
C ASN A 60 -3.72 25.26 13.87
N LEU A 61 -3.83 24.01 13.39
CA LEU A 61 -2.67 23.29 12.84
C LEU A 61 -2.45 23.63 11.36
N GLU A 62 -1.30 24.21 11.02
CA GLU A 62 -0.82 24.36 9.65
C GLU A 62 -0.02 23.11 9.21
N LEU A 63 0.16 22.94 7.89
CA LEU A 63 0.82 21.76 7.30
C LEU A 63 2.30 21.62 7.73
N GLN A 64 2.94 22.73 8.10
CA GLN A 64 4.28 22.78 8.68
C GLN A 64 4.32 22.18 10.09
N ASP A 65 3.25 22.38 10.87
CA ASP A 65 3.11 21.85 12.23
C ASP A 65 2.98 20.34 12.21
N ILE A 66 2.30 19.76 11.21
CA ILE A 66 2.21 18.30 11.01
C ILE A 66 3.59 17.70 10.75
N VAL A 67 4.47 18.40 10.02
CA VAL A 67 5.85 17.94 9.73
C VAL A 67 6.73 18.03 10.99
N HIS A 68 6.56 19.08 11.81
CA HIS A 68 7.26 19.19 13.09
C HIS A 68 6.78 18.17 14.12
N ILE A 69 5.47 17.90 14.17
CA ILE A 69 4.85 16.88 15.05
C ILE A 69 5.31 15.47 14.65
N SER A 70 5.37 15.17 13.34
CA SER A 70 5.82 13.86 12.84
C SER A 70 7.33 13.61 13.01
N ARG A 71 8.15 14.67 13.09
CA ARG A 71 9.60 14.56 13.37
C ARG A 71 9.94 14.48 14.85
N SER A 72 9.16 15.15 15.71
CA SER A 72 9.43 15.25 17.15
C SER A 72 8.79 14.13 17.99
N ARG A 73 7.78 13.45 17.47
CA ARG A 73 7.20 12.26 18.10
C ARG A 73 7.04 11.17 17.07
N LYS A 74 7.71 10.02 17.28
CA LYS A 74 7.26 8.78 16.65
C LYS A 74 5.77 8.65 17.02
N PRO A 75 4.85 8.55 16.05
CA PRO A 75 3.45 8.28 16.34
C PRO A 75 3.32 7.16 17.38
N ALA A 76 2.43 7.30 18.37
CA ALA A 76 2.30 6.33 19.46
C ALA A 76 2.06 4.88 18.97
N PHE A 77 1.51 4.70 17.76
CA PHE A 77 1.32 3.38 17.13
C PHE A 77 2.63 2.67 16.73
N ILE A 78 3.72 3.40 16.51
CA ILE A 78 5.04 2.81 16.18
C ILE A 78 5.70 2.26 17.46
N LEU A 79 5.42 2.86 18.61
CA LEU A 79 5.92 2.38 19.91
C LEU A 79 5.20 1.12 20.39
N SER A 80 3.98 0.83 19.93
CA SER A 80 3.25 -0.42 20.23
C SER A 80 3.53 -1.54 19.22
N SER A 81 4.61 -1.43 18.42
CA SER A 81 4.99 -2.42 17.41
C SER A 81 5.64 -3.70 17.98
N MET A 82 5.55 -3.95 19.29
CA MET A 82 5.86 -5.26 19.86
C MET A 82 4.59 -6.11 19.85
N ARG A 83 4.64 -7.16 19.02
CA ARG A 83 3.51 -7.88 18.42
C ARG A 83 2.65 -8.73 19.38
N ASP A 84 2.62 -8.42 20.67
CA ASP A 84 1.96 -9.29 21.66
C ASP A 84 1.16 -8.57 22.76
N GLU A 85 1.18 -7.23 22.80
CA GLU A 85 0.35 -6.48 23.74
C GLU A 85 -0.96 -6.06 23.02
N LYS A 86 -2.11 -6.34 23.64
CA LYS A 86 -3.45 -5.99 23.14
C LYS A 86 -3.48 -4.52 22.70
N ARG A 87 -3.33 -4.26 21.40
CA ARG A 87 -3.56 -2.93 20.83
C ARG A 87 -5.00 -2.54 21.14
N THR A 88 -5.20 -1.29 21.55
CA THR A 88 -6.51 -0.76 21.90
C THR A 88 -7.38 -0.51 20.66
N HIS A 89 -6.78 -0.48 19.47
CA HIS A 89 -7.44 -0.19 18.20
C HIS A 89 -6.88 -1.09 17.10
N ASP A 90 -7.74 -1.51 16.19
CA ASP A 90 -7.36 -2.20 14.96
C ASP A 90 -6.95 -1.19 13.88
N HIS A 91 -5.95 -1.54 13.07
CA HIS A 91 -5.50 -0.75 11.92
C HIS A 91 -5.83 -1.45 10.61
N LEU A 92 -6.53 -0.74 9.72
CA LEU A 92 -6.95 -1.22 8.40
C LEU A 92 -6.23 -0.46 7.29
N LEU A 93 -5.64 -1.22 6.35
CA LEU A 93 -5.07 -0.73 5.10
C LEU A 93 -5.98 -1.13 3.93
N CYS A 94 -6.44 -0.17 3.13
CA CYS A 94 -7.22 -0.43 1.92
C CYS A 94 -6.41 -0.09 0.68
N LEU A 95 -6.25 -1.05 -0.23
CA LEU A 95 -5.45 -0.94 -1.45
C LEU A 95 -6.33 -1.02 -2.70
N ASP A 96 -6.41 0.10 -3.41
CA ASP A 96 -7.21 0.21 -4.61
C ASP A 96 -6.66 -0.61 -5.79
N GLY A 97 -7.55 -0.94 -6.73
CA GLY A 97 -7.17 -1.45 -8.04
C GLY A 97 -6.58 -0.37 -8.96
N GLY A 98 -5.90 -0.77 -10.02
CA GLY A 98 -5.32 0.21 -10.95
C GLY A 98 -4.37 -0.31 -12.03
N GLY A 99 -4.22 -1.63 -12.20
CA GLY A 99 -3.25 -2.21 -13.12
C GLY A 99 -1.82 -1.83 -12.75
N VAL A 100 -0.97 -1.56 -13.75
CA VAL A 100 0.44 -1.20 -13.52
C VAL A 100 0.64 0.04 -12.63
N LYS A 101 -0.38 0.90 -12.47
CA LYS A 101 -0.34 2.05 -11.54
C LYS A 101 -0.21 1.65 -10.07
N GLY A 102 -0.34 0.37 -9.73
CA GLY A 102 0.00 -0.16 -8.40
C GLY A 102 1.41 0.21 -7.93
N LEU A 103 2.35 0.50 -8.84
CA LEU A 103 3.67 1.04 -8.51
C LEU A 103 3.61 2.30 -7.63
N VAL A 104 2.57 3.13 -7.77
CA VAL A 104 2.35 4.31 -6.92
C VAL A 104 2.02 3.90 -5.49
N ILE A 105 1.14 2.92 -5.32
CA ILE A 105 0.77 2.36 -4.01
C ILE A 105 1.99 1.73 -3.34
N ILE A 106 2.77 0.95 -4.09
CA ILE A 106 4.01 0.34 -3.59
C ILE A 106 4.98 1.42 -3.12
N GLN A 107 5.17 2.49 -3.90
CA GLN A 107 6.09 3.57 -3.54
C GLN A 107 5.63 4.32 -2.29
N LEU A 108 4.32 4.47 -2.10
CA LEU A 108 3.74 5.02 -0.88
C LEU A 108 4.00 4.12 0.33
N LEU A 109 3.78 2.81 0.20
CA LEU A 109 4.04 1.86 1.28
C LEU A 109 5.52 1.81 1.66
N ILE A 110 6.46 1.86 0.69
CA ILE A 110 7.91 1.99 0.98
C ILE A 110 8.20 3.24 1.82
N ALA A 111 7.57 4.37 1.48
CA ALA A 111 7.77 5.60 2.22
C ALA A 111 7.21 5.52 3.65
N ILE A 112 6.03 4.89 3.82
CA ILE A 112 5.44 4.62 5.13
C ILE A 112 6.35 3.71 5.96
N GLU A 113 6.84 2.60 5.40
CA GLU A 113 7.79 1.69 6.06
C GLU A 113 9.08 2.42 6.49
N LYS A 114 9.61 3.30 5.63
CA LYS A 114 10.81 4.09 5.95
C LYS A 114 10.55 5.10 7.06
N ALA A 115 9.39 5.75 7.05
CA ALA A 115 9.02 6.74 8.05
C ALA A 115 8.71 6.08 9.41
N SER A 116 8.11 4.88 9.39
CA SER A 116 7.77 4.15 10.61
C SER A 116 8.93 3.33 11.18
N GLY A 117 9.83 2.85 10.31
CA GLY A 117 10.83 1.84 10.65
C GLY A 117 10.25 0.43 10.85
N VAL A 118 9.00 0.21 10.45
CA VAL A 118 8.25 -1.04 10.66
C VAL A 118 7.71 -1.54 9.32
N ALA A 119 7.80 -2.84 9.07
CA ALA A 119 7.28 -3.45 7.85
C ALA A 119 5.75 -3.31 7.75
N THR A 120 5.23 -3.16 6.53
CA THR A 120 3.79 -2.97 6.27
C THR A 120 2.94 -4.06 6.92
N LYS A 121 3.43 -5.31 6.91
CA LYS A 121 2.77 -6.47 7.53
C LYS A 121 2.54 -6.31 9.04
N ASP A 122 3.41 -5.57 9.72
CA ASP A 122 3.40 -5.41 11.17
C ASP A 122 2.74 -4.09 11.61
N LEU A 123 2.52 -3.19 10.65
CA LEU A 123 1.81 -1.93 10.83
C LEU A 123 0.28 -2.10 10.89
N PHE A 124 -0.27 -3.03 10.11
CA PHE A 124 -1.72 -3.16 9.93
C PHE A 124 -2.23 -4.53 10.38
N ASP A 125 -3.37 -4.54 11.07
CA ASP A 125 -4.05 -5.76 11.53
C ASP A 125 -4.95 -6.32 10.43
N TRP A 126 -5.48 -5.43 9.58
CA TRP A 126 -6.34 -5.75 8.45
C TRP A 126 -5.82 -5.14 7.14
N VAL A 127 -5.91 -5.88 6.04
CA VAL A 127 -5.59 -5.40 4.69
C VAL A 127 -6.69 -5.78 3.71
N ALA A 128 -7.29 -4.80 3.07
CA ALA A 128 -8.26 -4.99 1.99
C ALA A 128 -7.63 -4.64 0.64
N GLY A 129 -7.95 -5.39 -0.41
CA GLY A 129 -7.38 -5.13 -1.73
C GLY A 129 -8.29 -5.50 -2.89
N THR A 130 -8.28 -4.66 -3.93
CA THR A 130 -8.99 -4.89 -5.20
C THR A 130 -7.99 -4.99 -6.35
N SER A 131 -8.11 -6.01 -7.21
CA SER A 131 -7.25 -6.17 -8.40
C SER A 131 -5.75 -6.12 -8.01
N THR A 132 -4.98 -5.20 -8.58
CA THR A 132 -3.59 -4.91 -8.21
C THR A 132 -3.39 -4.72 -6.70
N GLY A 133 -4.29 -4.00 -6.01
CA GLY A 133 -4.24 -3.87 -4.56
C GLY A 133 -4.46 -5.20 -3.83
N GLY A 134 -5.21 -6.13 -4.44
CA GLY A 134 -5.36 -7.49 -3.92
C GLY A 134 -4.08 -8.32 -4.01
N ILE A 135 -3.36 -8.24 -5.14
CA ILE A 135 -2.03 -8.87 -5.29
C ILE A 135 -1.05 -8.31 -4.25
N LEU A 136 -1.08 -7.00 -4.02
CA LEU A 136 -0.24 -6.37 -2.98
C LEU A 136 -0.65 -6.77 -1.57
N ALA A 137 -1.95 -6.90 -1.28
CA ALA A 137 -2.43 -7.38 0.01
C ALA A 137 -1.92 -8.81 0.29
N LEU A 138 -1.94 -9.69 -0.71
CA LEU A 138 -1.33 -11.03 -0.61
C LEU A 138 0.19 -10.95 -0.43
N ALA A 139 0.88 -10.06 -1.12
CA ALA A 139 2.31 -9.86 -0.93
C ALA A 139 2.66 -9.48 0.51
N ILE A 140 1.89 -8.56 1.10
CA ILE A 140 2.02 -8.17 2.51
C ILE A 140 1.75 -9.37 3.42
N LEU A 141 0.71 -10.17 3.15
CA LEU A 141 0.37 -11.37 3.91
C LEU A 141 1.55 -12.36 3.97
N HIS A 142 2.17 -12.62 2.82
CA HIS A 142 3.33 -13.50 2.66
C HIS A 142 4.67 -12.85 3.04
N SER A 143 4.66 -11.67 3.68
CA SER A 143 5.86 -10.96 4.14
C SER A 143 6.84 -10.59 3.03
N LYS A 144 6.36 -10.39 1.80
CA LYS A 144 7.18 -9.88 0.69
C LYS A 144 7.42 -8.38 0.89
N SER A 145 8.69 -7.95 0.82
CA SER A 145 9.02 -6.54 1.03
C SER A 145 8.48 -5.65 -0.09
N MET A 146 8.10 -4.41 0.23
CA MET A 146 7.59 -3.49 -0.78
C MET A 146 8.65 -3.11 -1.83
N ALA A 147 9.93 -3.07 -1.43
CA ALA A 147 11.04 -2.90 -2.37
C ALA A 147 11.15 -4.06 -3.38
N TYR A 148 10.96 -5.31 -2.92
CA TYR A 148 10.87 -6.47 -3.80
C TYR A 148 9.66 -6.37 -4.73
N MET A 149 8.48 -6.07 -4.18
CA MET A 149 7.25 -5.94 -4.95
C MET A 149 7.34 -4.85 -6.04
N ARG A 150 8.07 -3.77 -5.80
CA ARG A 150 8.33 -2.75 -6.83
C ARG A 150 9.05 -3.36 -8.04
N GLY A 151 10.12 -4.12 -7.81
CA GLY A 151 10.87 -4.79 -8.87
C GLY A 151 10.04 -5.86 -9.58
N VAL A 152 9.26 -6.63 -8.82
CA VAL A 152 8.31 -7.62 -9.34
C VAL A 152 7.31 -6.99 -10.31
N TYR A 153 6.70 -5.86 -9.95
CA TYR A 153 5.74 -5.16 -10.82
C TYR A 153 6.38 -4.60 -12.10
N PHE A 154 7.64 -4.15 -12.02
CA PHE A 154 8.38 -3.72 -13.20
C PHE A 154 8.64 -4.86 -14.19
N ARG A 155 8.84 -6.10 -13.73
CA ARG A 155 8.99 -7.28 -14.61
C ARG A 155 7.64 -7.75 -15.12
N MET A 156 6.68 -7.91 -14.20
CA MET A 156 5.33 -8.38 -14.49
C MET A 156 4.64 -7.55 -15.57
N LYS A 157 4.80 -6.21 -15.58
CA LYS A 157 4.14 -5.35 -16.59
C LYS A 157 4.51 -5.75 -18.02
N ASP A 158 5.77 -6.15 -18.23
CA ASP A 158 6.30 -6.47 -19.56
C ASP A 158 6.02 -7.91 -19.95
N GLU A 159 5.71 -8.79 -18.99
CA GLU A 159 5.27 -10.17 -19.22
C GLU A 159 3.76 -10.24 -19.47
N VAL A 160 2.97 -9.51 -18.68
CA VAL A 160 1.49 -9.62 -18.65
C VAL A 160 0.81 -8.71 -19.66
N PHE A 161 1.32 -7.49 -19.88
CA PHE A 161 0.68 -6.52 -20.79
C PHE A 161 1.38 -6.47 -22.15
N ARG A 162 1.66 -7.64 -22.73
CA ARG A 162 2.22 -7.75 -24.10
C ARG A 162 1.12 -7.69 -25.15
N GLY A 163 1.34 -6.87 -26.17
CA GLY A 163 0.45 -6.77 -27.33
C GLY A 163 -0.76 -5.85 -27.11
N SER A 164 -1.76 -6.00 -27.98
CA SER A 164 -3.03 -5.28 -27.89
C SER A 164 -4.02 -6.03 -27.01
N ARG A 165 -5.01 -5.31 -26.49
CA ARG A 165 -6.14 -5.92 -25.78
C ARG A 165 -6.98 -6.79 -26.73
N PRO A 166 -7.61 -7.87 -26.24
CA PRO A 166 -7.55 -8.41 -24.87
C PRO A 166 -6.20 -9.09 -24.58
N TYR A 167 -5.79 -9.08 -23.32
CA TYR A 167 -4.56 -9.77 -22.89
C TYR A 167 -4.88 -11.20 -22.48
N GLU A 168 -4.01 -12.14 -22.83
CA GLU A 168 -4.07 -13.52 -22.36
C GLU A 168 -3.84 -13.58 -20.84
N SER A 169 -4.61 -14.40 -20.12
CA SER A 169 -4.50 -14.54 -18.66
C SER A 169 -3.32 -15.41 -18.22
N GLY A 170 -2.84 -16.32 -19.08
CA GLY A 170 -1.78 -17.29 -18.76
C GLY A 170 -0.52 -16.67 -18.14
N PRO A 171 0.08 -15.60 -18.72
CA PRO A 171 1.24 -14.95 -18.12
C PRO A 171 1.00 -14.40 -16.71
N LEU A 172 -0.20 -13.87 -16.43
CA LEU A 172 -0.54 -13.38 -15.11
C LEU A 172 -0.73 -14.53 -14.12
N GLU A 173 -1.40 -15.61 -14.54
CA GLU A 173 -1.61 -16.79 -13.71
C GLU A 173 -0.28 -17.44 -13.31
N GLU A 174 0.60 -17.69 -14.29
CA GLU A 174 1.92 -18.27 -14.05
C GLU A 174 2.77 -17.37 -13.14
N PHE A 175 2.70 -16.05 -13.37
CA PHE A 175 3.34 -15.09 -12.48
C PHE A 175 2.85 -15.23 -11.02
N LEU A 176 1.54 -15.34 -10.80
CA LEU A 176 0.98 -15.48 -9.45
C LEU A 176 1.38 -16.82 -8.82
N LYS A 177 1.39 -17.92 -9.57
CA LYS A 177 1.85 -19.24 -9.09
C LYS A 177 3.31 -19.20 -8.65
N ARG A 178 4.20 -18.59 -9.43
CA ARG A 178 5.62 -18.44 -9.09
C ARG A 178 5.83 -17.56 -7.85
N GLU A 179 5.07 -16.47 -7.71
CA GLU A 179 5.26 -15.55 -6.60
C GLU A 179 4.62 -16.04 -5.30
N PHE A 180 3.45 -16.67 -5.34
CA PHE A 180 2.68 -17.02 -4.14
C PHE A 180 2.66 -18.51 -3.83
N GLY A 181 3.11 -19.36 -4.76
CA GLY A 181 3.07 -20.81 -4.65
C GLY A 181 1.77 -21.38 -5.21
N GLU A 182 1.87 -22.41 -6.06
CA GLU A 182 0.69 -23.06 -6.67
C GLU A 182 -0.17 -23.83 -5.65
N HIS A 183 0.46 -24.36 -4.60
CA HIS A 183 -0.22 -25.13 -3.56
C HIS A 183 -0.45 -24.36 -2.26
N THR A 184 -0.11 -23.08 -2.23
CA THR A 184 -0.27 -22.23 -1.05
C THR A 184 -1.71 -21.74 -0.96
N LYS A 185 -2.37 -22.03 0.16
CA LYS A 185 -3.75 -21.62 0.41
C LYS A 185 -3.76 -20.30 1.18
N MET A 186 -4.78 -19.48 0.92
CA MET A 186 -4.90 -18.19 1.57
C MET A 186 -5.08 -18.28 3.09
N THR A 187 -5.65 -19.37 3.58
CA THR A 187 -5.85 -19.66 5.00
C THR A 187 -4.61 -20.16 5.73
N ASP A 188 -3.52 -20.44 5.01
CA ASP A 188 -2.23 -20.90 5.60
C ASP A 188 -1.57 -19.79 6.43
N VAL A 189 -1.85 -18.53 6.12
CA VAL A 189 -1.33 -17.37 6.84
C VAL A 189 -2.47 -16.63 7.53
N LYS A 190 -2.39 -16.48 8.86
CA LYS A 190 -3.48 -15.89 9.68
C LYS A 190 -3.38 -14.39 9.94
N LYS A 191 -2.18 -13.81 9.79
CA LYS A 191 -1.94 -12.39 10.09
C LYS A 191 -1.11 -11.70 9.00
N PRO A 192 -1.48 -10.48 8.57
CA PRO A 192 -2.71 -9.76 8.92
C PRO A 192 -3.97 -10.45 8.38
N LYS A 193 -5.16 -10.00 8.83
CA LYS A 193 -6.42 -10.43 8.24
C LYS A 193 -6.58 -9.76 6.88
N VAL A 194 -6.80 -10.53 5.83
CA VAL A 194 -6.84 -10.05 4.44
C VAL A 194 -8.19 -10.33 3.81
N MET A 195 -8.69 -9.35 3.05
CA MET A 195 -9.89 -9.50 2.22
C MET A 195 -9.62 -9.00 0.79
N LEU A 196 -9.86 -9.87 -0.19
CA LEU A 196 -9.72 -9.56 -1.61
C LEU A 196 -11.08 -9.56 -2.28
N THR A 197 -11.36 -8.52 -3.06
CA THR A 197 -12.64 -8.39 -3.77
C THR A 197 -12.60 -9.15 -5.09
N GLY A 198 -13.63 -9.96 -5.35
CA GLY A 198 -13.94 -10.54 -6.65
C GLY A 198 -15.42 -10.38 -6.99
N THR A 199 -15.77 -10.42 -8.27
CA THR A 199 -17.17 -10.40 -8.72
C THR A 199 -17.57 -11.80 -9.17
N LEU A 200 -18.62 -12.35 -8.58
CA LEU A 200 -19.24 -13.60 -9.01
C LEU A 200 -20.13 -13.30 -10.21
N SER A 201 -19.65 -13.65 -11.40
CA SER A 201 -20.36 -13.50 -12.67
C SER A 201 -21.03 -14.79 -13.14
N ASP A 202 -21.10 -15.81 -12.27
CA ASP A 202 -21.79 -17.10 -12.48
C ASP A 202 -23.30 -17.02 -12.16
N ARG A 203 -23.82 -15.83 -11.88
CA ARG A 203 -25.18 -15.61 -11.38
C ARG A 203 -25.71 -14.25 -11.79
N GLN A 204 -27.02 -14.07 -11.65
CA GLN A 204 -27.70 -12.80 -11.91
C GLN A 204 -28.65 -12.48 -10.74
N PRO A 205 -28.53 -11.32 -10.07
CA PRO A 205 -27.53 -10.27 -10.32
C PRO A 205 -26.10 -10.73 -9.99
N ALA A 206 -25.09 -10.14 -10.63
CA ALA A 206 -23.70 -10.37 -10.25
C ALA A 206 -23.45 -9.90 -8.80
N GLU A 207 -22.67 -10.65 -8.05
CA GLU A 207 -22.48 -10.43 -6.61
C GLU A 207 -21.01 -10.17 -6.24
N LEU A 208 -20.79 -9.43 -5.17
CA LEU A 208 -19.47 -9.28 -4.56
C LEU A 208 -19.12 -10.53 -3.77
N HIS A 209 -17.93 -11.07 -4.00
CA HIS A 209 -17.29 -12.06 -3.16
C HIS A 209 -16.05 -11.49 -2.49
N LEU A 210 -15.90 -11.77 -1.20
CA LEU A 210 -14.71 -11.44 -0.44
C LEU A 210 -13.94 -12.73 -0.15
N PHE A 211 -12.85 -12.95 -0.87
CA PHE A 211 -11.87 -13.96 -0.50
C PHE A 211 -11.19 -13.49 0.77
N ARG A 212 -11.28 -14.29 1.85
CA ARG A 212 -10.76 -13.93 3.19
C ARG A 212 -9.96 -15.07 3.84
N ASN A 213 -8.92 -14.72 4.61
CA ASN A 213 -8.11 -15.69 5.38
C ASN A 213 -8.60 -15.88 6.84
N TYR A 214 -9.73 -15.28 7.17
CA TYR A 214 -10.40 -15.32 8.46
C TYR A 214 -11.85 -15.79 8.28
N ASP A 215 -12.44 -16.31 9.35
CA ASP A 215 -13.80 -16.83 9.31
C ASP A 215 -14.82 -15.70 9.03
N ALA A 216 -15.84 -16.03 8.22
CA ALA A 216 -16.93 -15.09 7.97
C ALA A 216 -17.58 -14.72 9.31
N PRO A 217 -17.94 -13.43 9.54
CA PRO A 217 -18.93 -13.15 10.56
C PRO A 217 -20.21 -13.90 10.23
N GLU A 218 -20.85 -14.52 11.22
CA GLU A 218 -22.12 -15.21 11.03
C GLU A 218 -23.16 -14.23 10.48
N SER A 219 -23.63 -14.52 9.27
CA SER A 219 -24.66 -13.73 8.63
C SER A 219 -26.02 -14.07 9.23
N VAL A 220 -26.67 -13.10 9.89
CA VAL A 220 -27.99 -13.29 10.51
C VAL A 220 -29.08 -13.60 9.47
N ARG A 221 -28.86 -13.30 8.18
CA ARG A 221 -29.74 -13.63 7.02
C ARG A 221 -28.98 -13.40 5.71
N GLU A 222 -28.50 -14.44 5.05
CA GLU A 222 -28.09 -14.37 3.63
C GLU A 222 -29.33 -14.58 2.75
N PRO A 223 -29.63 -13.67 1.79
CA PRO A 223 -30.64 -13.94 0.79
C PRO A 223 -30.19 -15.13 -0.08
N ARG A 224 -31.08 -16.11 -0.29
CA ARG A 224 -30.79 -17.22 -1.21
C ARG A 224 -30.94 -16.71 -2.65
N PHE A 225 -29.84 -16.45 -3.33
CA PHE A 225 -29.84 -16.19 -4.76
C PHE A 225 -29.75 -17.50 -5.55
N SER A 226 -30.60 -17.65 -6.56
CA SER A 226 -30.59 -18.82 -7.42
C SER A 226 -29.39 -18.77 -8.37
N GLN A 227 -28.57 -19.82 -8.36
CA GLN A 227 -27.54 -20.03 -9.38
C GLN A 227 -28.18 -20.01 -10.77
N ASN A 228 -27.59 -19.26 -11.71
CA ASN A 228 -28.11 -19.22 -13.06
C ASN A 228 -27.60 -20.45 -13.81
N ILE A 229 -28.51 -21.34 -14.23
CA ILE A 229 -28.18 -22.62 -14.88
C ILE A 229 -27.34 -22.43 -16.16
N ASN A 230 -27.46 -21.26 -16.80
CA ASN A 230 -26.72 -20.90 -18.01
C ASN A 230 -25.32 -20.32 -17.73
N LEU A 231 -25.01 -19.99 -16.48
CA LEU A 231 -23.73 -19.43 -16.06
C LEU A 231 -23.04 -20.44 -15.13
N LYS A 232 -22.23 -21.33 -15.69
CA LYS A 232 -21.44 -22.27 -14.89
C LYS A 232 -20.20 -21.56 -14.33
N PRO A 233 -19.81 -21.79 -13.06
CA PRO A 233 -18.53 -21.34 -12.55
C PRO A 233 -17.41 -21.90 -13.43
N PRO A 234 -16.46 -21.08 -13.90
CA PRO A 234 -15.37 -21.53 -14.76
C PRO A 234 -14.42 -22.50 -14.05
N THR A 235 -14.45 -22.56 -12.73
CA THR A 235 -13.61 -23.42 -11.90
C THR A 235 -14.44 -24.01 -10.76
N GLN A 236 -14.40 -25.34 -10.59
CA GLN A 236 -14.88 -25.97 -9.36
C GLN A 236 -13.80 -25.84 -8.28
N PRO A 237 -14.14 -25.41 -7.04
CA PRO A 237 -13.18 -25.45 -5.95
C PRO A 237 -12.81 -26.92 -5.69
N SER A 238 -11.51 -27.21 -5.75
CA SER A 238 -10.90 -28.48 -5.38
C SER A 238 -10.94 -28.72 -3.87
#